data_AF-A0A4E0QSN8-F1
#
_entry.id   AF-A0A4E0QSN8-F1
#
_cell.length_a   1.000
_cell.length_b   1.000
_cell.length_c   1.000
_cell.angle_alpha   90.00
_cell.angle_beta   90.00
_cell.angle_gamma   90.00
#
_symmetry.space_group_name_H-M   'P 1'
#
loop_
_entity.id
_entity.type
_entity.pdbx_description
1 polymer ?
#
loop_
_entity_poly.entity_id
_entity_poly.type
_entity_poly.pdbx_seq_one_letter_code
_entity_poly.pdbx_strand_id
1 'polypeptide(L)'
;MNLDKKGLNKLLREVFSEQYEIEKFLKTKAKEKGVETGYHIIYSGKDSGEQSVLTTKPLGENLQDAKAGLESWLASNPTPFNEMTAKQRRYFRIKAALEFLCATYPKCFIPHRSHEKIRAFAIGLGKTLFEAVKDRLPEGMVLEDIKNAMRVYCNFYKYNIAKSKVGNPRINLEGEVVSEVTEEEVELFLRSRKKEGKVVQKKVPVVVVSKNSNLMKSGDVMPNNQSARIEVQSLKITLPLKSEQVPRDILPEVGTPGTTKMKLFWDVVLVGQAEEVYRVGFSVKNYRKCLNTLAQHDAEGRECIVLLQGKLVSGGVIEDGGLSVQVKKARD
;
A
#
# COMPACT_ATOMS: atom_id res chain seq x y z
N MET A 1 -15.14 -8.76 28.71
CA MET A 1 -15.92 -7.53 28.44
C MET A 1 -16.15 -7.42 26.95
N ASN A 2 -17.40 -7.45 26.48
CA ASN A 2 -17.73 -7.24 25.07
C ASN A 2 -17.64 -5.74 24.76
N LEU A 3 -16.69 -5.34 23.91
CA LEU A 3 -16.64 -3.98 23.39
C LEU A 3 -17.65 -3.86 22.24
N ASP A 4 -18.53 -2.88 22.33
CA ASP A 4 -19.47 -2.57 21.25
C ASP A 4 -18.73 -1.99 20.02
N LYS A 5 -19.44 -1.91 18.88
CA LYS A 5 -18.88 -1.36 17.63
C LYS A 5 -18.33 0.07 17.77
N LYS A 6 -18.73 0.82 18.80
CA LYS A 6 -18.18 2.15 19.10
C LYS A 6 -16.83 2.06 19.80
N GLY A 7 -16.67 1.13 20.74
CA GLY A 7 -15.38 0.82 21.39
C GLY A 7 -14.32 0.36 20.38
N LEU A 8 -14.71 -0.51 19.43
CA LEU A 8 -13.80 -0.99 18.37
C LEU A 8 -13.35 0.13 17.42
N ASN A 9 -14.25 1.06 17.07
CA ASN A 9 -13.91 2.22 16.22
C ASN A 9 -13.03 3.24 16.94
N LYS A 10 -13.16 3.39 18.26
CA LYS A 10 -12.29 4.25 19.07
C LYS A 10 -10.87 3.67 19.13
N LEU A 11 -10.75 2.35 19.34
CA LEU A 11 -9.46 1.65 19.37
C LEU A 11 -8.79 1.63 17.99
N LEU A 12 -9.57 1.47 16.91
CA LEU A 12 -9.06 1.62 15.54
C LEU A 12 -8.57 3.06 15.30
N ARG A 13 -9.26 4.10 15.79
CA ARG A 13 -8.78 5.49 15.70
C ARG A 13 -7.49 5.75 16.50
N GLU A 14 -7.31 5.09 17.64
CA GLU A 14 -6.07 5.18 18.44
C GLU A 14 -4.91 4.41 17.79
N VAL A 15 -5.18 3.28 17.12
CA VAL A 15 -4.19 2.52 16.33
C VAL A 15 -3.87 3.19 14.98
N PHE A 16 -4.82 3.93 14.39
CA PHE A 16 -4.62 4.79 13.22
C PHE A 16 -4.12 6.19 13.61
N SER A 17 -3.09 6.27 14.46
CA SER A 17 -2.41 7.52 14.86
C SER A 17 -1.75 8.29 13.70
N GLU A 18 -1.83 7.77 12.47
CA GLU A 18 -1.41 8.44 11.24
C GLU A 18 -2.29 9.64 10.89
N GLN A 19 -3.57 9.70 11.30
CA GLN A 19 -4.40 10.89 11.10
C GLN A 19 -4.12 12.00 12.13
N TYR A 20 -3.82 11.63 13.38
CA TYR A 20 -3.64 12.60 14.47
C TYR A 20 -2.33 13.39 14.35
N GLU A 21 -1.24 12.74 13.92
CA GLU A 21 0.05 13.42 13.70
C GLU A 21 0.03 14.29 12.43
N ILE A 22 -0.70 13.87 11.39
CA ILE A 22 -0.94 14.72 10.21
C ILE A 22 -1.80 15.92 10.59
N GLU A 23 -2.84 15.75 11.41
CA GLU A 23 -3.68 16.86 11.87
C GLU A 23 -2.91 17.84 12.79
N LYS A 24 -2.04 17.33 13.66
CA LYS A 24 -1.15 18.12 14.52
C LYS A 24 -0.09 18.89 13.71
N PHE A 25 0.48 18.24 12.69
CA PHE A 25 1.41 18.88 11.76
C PHE A 25 0.73 19.97 10.92
N LEU A 26 -0.47 19.71 10.40
CA LEU A 26 -1.25 20.67 9.62
C LEU A 26 -1.72 21.86 10.48
N LYS A 27 -2.10 21.63 11.75
CA LYS A 27 -2.44 22.71 12.70
C LYS A 27 -1.24 23.60 13.03
N THR A 28 -0.06 22.99 13.23
CA THR A 28 1.19 23.74 13.44
C THR A 28 1.54 24.60 12.22
N LYS A 29 1.39 24.06 11.00
CA LYS A 29 1.63 24.80 9.75
C LYS A 29 0.59 25.88 9.44
N ALA A 30 -0.66 25.71 9.87
CA ALA A 30 -1.70 26.75 9.76
C ALA A 30 -1.42 27.93 10.70
N LYS A 31 -0.95 27.65 11.93
CA LYS A 31 -0.55 28.65 12.93
C LYS A 31 0.67 29.46 12.48
N GLU A 32 1.67 28.82 11.88
CA GLU A 32 2.85 29.48 11.29
C GLU A 32 2.50 30.41 10.11
N LYS A 33 1.33 30.21 9.48
CA LYS A 33 0.87 30.99 8.32
C LYS A 33 -0.21 32.03 8.65
N GLY A 34 -0.49 32.25 9.94
CA GLY A 34 -1.46 33.26 10.38
C GLY A 34 -2.92 32.94 10.01
N VAL A 35 -3.25 31.67 9.75
CA VAL A 35 -4.63 31.26 9.47
C VAL A 35 -5.30 30.85 10.78
N GLU A 36 -6.15 31.73 11.32
CA GLU A 36 -6.97 31.42 12.48
C GLU A 36 -8.02 30.35 12.12
N THR A 37 -7.93 29.20 12.78
CA THR A 37 -9.01 28.22 12.79
C THR A 37 -9.65 28.27 14.17
N GLY A 38 -10.79 28.95 14.26
CA GLY A 38 -11.52 29.14 15.50
C GLY A 38 -12.20 27.86 15.98
N TYR A 39 -11.55 27.15 16.91
CA TYR A 39 -12.22 26.22 17.83
C TYR A 39 -11.56 26.35 19.21
N HIS A 40 -12.35 26.72 20.22
CA HIS A 40 -11.96 26.68 21.62
C HIS A 40 -11.97 25.24 22.12
N ILE A 41 -10.82 24.73 22.54
CA ILE A 41 -10.73 23.58 23.44
C ILE A 41 -9.86 23.99 24.63
N ILE A 42 -10.48 24.00 25.80
CA ILE A 42 -9.82 24.27 27.08
C ILE A 42 -9.04 23.02 27.49
N TYR A 43 -7.74 23.14 27.74
CA TYR A 43 -6.95 22.14 28.45
C TYR A 43 -6.29 22.78 29.67
N SER A 44 -6.51 22.17 30.83
CA SER A 44 -5.85 22.51 32.10
C SER A 44 -4.71 21.54 32.40
N GLY A 45 -3.52 22.08 32.64
CA GLY A 45 -2.42 21.52 33.44
C GLY A 45 -1.70 20.28 32.86
N LYS A 46 -0.43 20.02 33.14
CA LYS A 46 0.58 20.72 33.96
C LYS A 46 1.93 20.13 33.52
N ASP A 47 2.97 20.95 33.51
CA ASP A 47 4.36 20.59 33.28
C ASP A 47 4.89 19.53 34.25
N SER A 48 5.74 18.64 33.75
CA SER A 48 6.99 18.27 34.43
C SER A 48 7.92 17.62 33.41
N GLY A 49 9.01 18.32 33.07
CA GLY A 49 10.07 17.81 32.23
C GLY A 49 10.98 16.86 32.98
N GLU A 50 11.43 15.82 32.29
CA GLU A 50 12.62 15.04 32.66
C GLU A 50 13.26 14.50 31.37
N GLN A 51 14.48 14.95 31.10
CA GLN A 51 15.33 14.40 30.04
C GLN A 51 15.97 13.11 30.55
N SER A 52 15.57 11.95 30.02
CA SER A 52 16.24 10.68 30.33
C SER A 52 17.45 10.46 29.43
N VAL A 53 18.63 10.44 30.04
CA VAL A 53 19.89 9.99 29.45
C VAL A 53 19.81 8.50 29.15
N LEU A 54 19.97 8.12 27.88
CA LEU A 54 20.03 6.71 27.43
C LEU A 54 21.37 6.10 27.84
N THR A 55 21.41 5.46 29.01
CA THR A 55 22.52 4.58 29.43
C THR A 55 22.39 3.23 28.73
N THR A 56 23.42 2.82 28.00
CA THR A 56 23.53 1.50 27.36
C THR A 56 23.74 0.41 28.40
N LYS A 57 22.68 -0.32 28.75
CA LYS A 57 22.73 -1.50 29.61
C LYS A 57 23.10 -2.78 28.82
N PRO A 58 23.68 -3.81 29.47
CA PRO A 58 24.17 -5.02 28.80
C PRO A 58 23.06 -5.87 28.16
N LEU A 59 23.45 -6.58 27.09
CA LEU A 59 22.64 -7.30 26.09
C LEU A 59 21.60 -8.31 26.64
N GLY A 60 21.68 -8.71 27.91
CA GLY A 60 20.82 -9.72 28.53
C GLY A 60 19.47 -9.20 29.05
N GLU A 61 19.38 -7.94 29.49
CA GLU A 61 18.14 -7.38 30.05
C GLU A 61 17.10 -7.08 28.96
N ASN A 62 17.56 -6.74 27.75
CA ASN A 62 16.69 -6.34 26.63
C ASN A 62 15.81 -7.48 26.07
N LEU A 63 16.21 -8.75 26.28
CA LEU A 63 15.43 -9.90 25.79
C LEU A 63 14.19 -10.17 26.67
N GLN A 64 14.32 -10.00 27.98
CA GLN A 64 13.19 -10.10 28.91
C GLN A 64 12.23 -8.94 28.70
N ASP A 65 12.73 -7.73 28.47
CA ASP A 65 11.90 -6.55 28.17
C ASP A 65 11.22 -6.66 26.79
N ALA A 66 11.89 -7.22 25.77
CA ALA A 66 11.28 -7.49 24.47
C ALA A 66 10.22 -8.60 24.55
N LYS A 67 10.47 -9.65 25.35
CA LYS A 67 9.49 -10.70 25.63
C LYS A 67 8.28 -10.13 26.37
N ALA A 68 8.51 -9.35 27.44
CA ALA A 68 7.47 -8.67 28.18
C ALA A 68 6.71 -7.65 27.33
N GLY A 69 7.38 -6.95 26.41
CA GLY A 69 6.77 -6.03 25.45
C GLY A 69 5.87 -6.75 24.44
N LEU A 70 6.30 -7.90 23.92
CA LEU A 70 5.49 -8.73 23.03
C LEU A 70 4.30 -9.37 23.75
N GLU A 71 4.52 -9.92 24.94
CA GLU A 71 3.47 -10.51 25.78
C GLU A 71 2.46 -9.44 26.23
N SER A 72 2.93 -8.25 26.62
CA SER A 72 2.09 -7.10 26.95
C SER A 72 1.29 -6.63 25.73
N TRP A 73 1.91 -6.57 24.54
CA TRP A 73 1.23 -6.20 23.29
C TRP A 73 0.16 -7.23 22.89
N LEU A 74 0.45 -8.52 23.05
CA LEU A 74 -0.50 -9.61 22.86
C LEU A 74 -1.65 -9.57 23.88
N ALA A 75 -1.37 -9.21 25.14
CA ALA A 75 -2.36 -9.09 26.21
C ALA A 75 -3.26 -7.85 26.08
N SER A 76 -2.72 -6.73 25.59
CA SER A 76 -3.45 -5.46 25.45
C SER A 76 -4.19 -5.30 24.11
N ASN A 77 -4.00 -6.22 23.16
CA ASN A 77 -4.76 -6.27 21.90
C ASN A 77 -5.53 -7.60 21.74
N PRO A 78 -6.55 -7.87 22.58
CA PRO A 78 -7.32 -9.10 22.55
C PRO A 78 -8.36 -9.06 21.42
N THR A 79 -7.96 -8.83 20.17
CA THR A 79 -8.79 -9.38 19.09
C THR A 79 -8.76 -10.89 19.27
N PRO A 80 -9.90 -11.57 19.45
CA PRO A 80 -9.90 -13.01 19.62
C PRO A 80 -9.22 -13.60 18.38
N PHE A 81 -8.04 -14.19 18.58
CA PHE A 81 -7.19 -14.74 17.52
C PHE A 81 -7.98 -15.72 16.62
N ASN A 82 -9.07 -16.27 17.16
CA ASN A 82 -10.05 -17.13 16.50
C ASN A 82 -10.85 -16.44 15.37
N GLU A 83 -11.16 -15.14 15.47
CA GLU A 83 -11.95 -14.41 14.45
C GLU A 83 -11.09 -13.87 13.30
N MET A 84 -9.76 -13.89 13.46
CA MET A 84 -8.86 -13.41 12.43
C MET A 84 -8.84 -14.36 11.23
N THR A 85 -8.75 -13.81 10.04
CA THR A 85 -8.45 -14.64 8.86
C THR A 85 -7.03 -15.22 8.97
N ALA A 86 -6.79 -16.38 8.35
CA ALA A 86 -5.45 -16.98 8.32
C ALA A 86 -4.37 -16.03 7.77
N LYS A 87 -4.75 -15.16 6.81
CA LYS A 87 -3.89 -14.13 6.25
C LYS A 87 -3.49 -13.07 7.28
N GLN A 88 -4.45 -12.60 8.08
CA GLN A 88 -4.18 -11.64 9.16
C GLN A 88 -3.28 -12.27 10.22
N ARG A 89 -3.59 -13.49 10.69
CA ARG A 89 -2.74 -14.20 11.66
C ARG A 89 -1.30 -14.33 11.19
N ARG A 90 -1.10 -14.73 9.92
CA ARG A 90 0.22 -14.80 9.30
C ARG A 90 0.92 -13.42 9.28
N TYR A 91 0.21 -12.36 8.91
CA TYR A 91 0.77 -11.01 8.91
C TYR A 91 1.25 -10.59 10.31
N PHE A 92 0.44 -10.80 11.34
CA PHE A 92 0.82 -10.43 12.71
C PHE A 92 1.99 -11.25 13.24
N ARG A 93 2.05 -12.56 12.92
CA ARG A 93 3.21 -13.40 13.26
C ARG A 93 4.50 -12.90 12.61
N ILE A 94 4.45 -12.56 11.33
CA ILE A 94 5.59 -11.99 10.60
C ILE A 94 6.03 -10.66 11.20
N LYS A 95 5.07 -9.81 11.58
CA LYS A 95 5.35 -8.52 12.22
C LYS A 95 6.02 -8.72 13.58
N ALA A 96 5.46 -9.58 14.43
CA ALA A 96 6.03 -9.91 15.75
C ALA A 96 7.44 -10.52 15.64
N ALA A 97 7.64 -11.44 14.67
CA ALA A 97 8.95 -12.00 14.39
C ALA A 97 9.97 -10.94 13.95
N LEU A 98 9.54 -9.93 13.18
CA LEU A 98 10.43 -8.84 12.77
C LEU A 98 10.78 -7.92 13.95
N GLU A 99 9.81 -7.61 14.82
CA GLU A 99 10.05 -6.84 16.04
C GLU A 99 11.02 -7.58 16.98
N PHE A 100 10.86 -8.89 17.14
CA PHE A 100 11.81 -9.74 17.87
C PHE A 100 13.23 -9.68 17.28
N LEU A 101 13.38 -9.75 15.95
CA LEU A 101 14.68 -9.64 15.29
C LEU A 101 15.33 -8.26 15.50
N CYS A 102 14.56 -7.17 15.40
CA CYS A 102 15.05 -5.82 15.69
C CYS A 102 15.48 -5.65 17.15
N ALA A 103 14.75 -6.24 18.10
CA ALA A 103 15.12 -6.19 19.51
C ALA A 103 16.36 -7.03 19.83
N THR A 104 16.47 -8.22 19.23
CA THR A 104 17.57 -9.16 19.51
C THR A 104 18.87 -8.76 18.82
N TYR A 105 18.79 -8.23 17.60
CA TYR A 105 19.95 -7.86 16.78
C TYR A 105 19.79 -6.43 16.21
N PRO A 106 19.74 -5.39 17.07
CA PRO A 106 19.41 -4.03 16.67
C PRO A 106 20.41 -3.41 15.69
N LYS A 107 21.66 -3.89 15.69
CA LYS A 107 22.68 -3.45 14.73
C LYS A 107 22.50 -4.06 13.34
N CYS A 108 21.82 -5.19 13.24
CA CYS A 108 21.58 -5.93 12.00
C CYS A 108 20.19 -5.63 11.40
N PHE A 109 19.16 -5.61 12.25
CA PHE A 109 17.77 -5.37 11.86
C PHE A 109 17.30 -4.01 12.37
N ILE A 110 16.98 -3.13 11.43
CA ILE A 110 16.55 -1.77 11.69
C ILE A 110 15.04 -1.67 11.45
N PRO A 111 14.25 -1.14 12.41
CA PRO A 111 12.81 -0.96 12.22
C PRO A 111 12.47 -0.19 10.95
N HIS A 112 11.39 -0.59 10.25
CA HIS A 112 11.02 -0.01 8.96
C HIS A 112 10.92 1.54 8.97
N ARG A 113 10.41 2.08 10.09
CA ARG A 113 10.20 3.52 10.33
C ARG A 113 11.45 4.26 10.82
N SER A 114 12.54 3.56 11.15
CA SER A 114 13.78 4.22 11.57
C SER A 114 14.45 4.97 10.42
N HIS A 115 15.09 6.10 10.74
CA HIS A 115 15.90 6.89 9.82
C HIS A 115 17.31 6.32 9.63
N GLU A 116 17.68 5.29 10.39
CA GLU A 116 18.98 4.65 10.27
C GLU A 116 19.16 3.96 8.92
N LYS A 117 20.42 3.90 8.48
CA LYS A 117 20.78 3.31 7.19
C LYS A 117 20.77 1.78 7.29
N ILE A 118 19.85 1.15 6.56
CA ILE A 118 19.84 -0.31 6.36
C ILE A 118 21.05 -0.73 5.53
N ARG A 119 21.75 -1.77 6.00
CA ARG A 119 22.92 -2.36 5.33
C ARG A 119 22.56 -3.71 4.70
N ALA A 120 23.38 -4.17 3.76
CA ALA A 120 23.21 -5.49 3.18
C ALA A 120 23.64 -6.57 4.18
N PHE A 121 23.04 -7.75 4.13
CA PHE A 121 23.43 -8.87 4.99
C PHE A 121 24.69 -9.58 4.48
N ALA A 122 25.49 -10.12 5.38
CA ALA A 122 26.56 -11.05 5.05
C ALA A 122 26.00 -12.27 4.27
N ILE A 123 26.80 -12.82 3.35
CA ILE A 123 26.41 -14.04 2.62
C ILE A 123 26.26 -15.17 3.63
N GLY A 124 25.15 -15.90 3.55
CA GLY A 124 24.86 -16.99 4.49
C GLY A 124 24.26 -16.56 5.83
N LEU A 125 24.01 -15.27 6.07
CA LEU A 125 23.44 -14.75 7.33
C LEU A 125 22.19 -15.53 7.77
N GLY A 126 21.35 -15.98 6.84
CA GLY A 126 20.17 -16.77 7.17
C GLY A 126 20.47 -18.05 7.97
N LYS A 127 21.55 -18.77 7.64
CA LYS A 127 21.94 -19.99 8.38
C LYS A 127 22.39 -19.62 9.80
N THR A 128 23.30 -18.67 9.92
CA THR A 128 23.82 -18.17 11.19
C THR A 128 22.70 -17.62 12.07
N LEU A 129 21.75 -16.88 11.48
CA LEU A 129 20.57 -16.37 12.18
C LEU A 129 19.72 -17.52 12.73
N PHE A 130 19.38 -18.50 11.91
CA PHE A 130 18.52 -19.60 12.32
C PHE A 130 19.15 -20.46 13.41
N GLU A 131 20.46 -20.70 13.35
CA GLU A 131 21.19 -21.38 14.42
C GLU A 131 21.18 -20.56 15.71
N ALA A 132 21.43 -19.25 15.63
CA ALA A 132 21.50 -18.38 16.80
C ALA A 132 20.14 -18.18 17.51
N VAL A 133 19.02 -18.22 16.77
CA VAL A 133 17.68 -17.99 17.35
C VAL A 133 16.93 -19.27 17.70
N LYS A 134 17.35 -20.45 17.22
CA LYS A 134 16.59 -21.71 17.37
C LYS A 134 16.18 -21.98 18.82
N ASP A 135 17.09 -21.73 19.77
CA ASP A 135 16.87 -22.00 21.19
C ASP A 135 16.43 -20.75 21.98
N ARG A 136 16.20 -19.61 21.29
CA ARG A 136 15.86 -18.31 21.88
C ARG A 136 14.52 -17.75 21.39
N LEU A 137 13.71 -18.56 20.70
CA LEU A 137 12.42 -18.11 20.19
C LEU A 137 11.44 -17.82 21.34
N PRO A 138 10.67 -16.72 21.27
CA PRO A 138 9.55 -16.50 22.16
C PRO A 138 8.52 -17.63 22.08
N GLU A 139 7.80 -17.86 23.17
CA GLU A 139 6.78 -18.91 23.22
C GLU A 139 5.71 -18.71 22.12
N GLY A 140 5.39 -19.80 21.40
CA GLY A 140 4.43 -19.80 20.30
C GLY A 140 4.94 -19.25 18.96
N MET A 141 6.17 -18.72 18.89
CA MET A 141 6.84 -18.35 17.64
C MET A 141 7.61 -19.55 17.07
N VAL A 142 7.55 -19.75 15.74
CA VAL A 142 8.29 -20.83 15.07
C VAL A 142 9.36 -20.27 14.12
N LEU A 143 10.38 -21.07 13.78
CA LEU A 143 11.43 -20.68 12.84
C LEU A 143 10.90 -20.22 11.47
N GLU A 144 9.77 -20.78 11.03
CA GLU A 144 9.12 -20.36 9.78
C GLU A 144 8.61 -18.90 9.85
N ASP A 145 8.25 -18.39 11.03
CA ASP A 145 7.87 -16.99 11.21
C ASP A 145 9.10 -16.08 11.03
N ILE A 146 10.26 -16.45 11.60
CA ILE A 146 11.54 -15.75 11.41
C ILE A 146 11.93 -15.71 9.93
N LYS A 147 11.84 -16.85 9.24
CA LYS A 147 12.15 -16.95 7.81
C LYS A 147 11.25 -16.06 6.97
N ASN A 148 9.94 -16.00 7.27
CA ASN A 148 9.01 -15.12 6.59
C ASN A 148 9.28 -13.64 6.92
N ALA A 149 9.62 -13.30 8.16
CA ALA A 149 10.03 -11.96 8.56
C ALA A 149 11.30 -11.49 7.83
N MET A 150 12.32 -12.34 7.77
CA MET A 150 13.55 -12.08 7.02
C MET A 150 13.27 -11.87 5.53
N ARG A 151 12.38 -12.67 4.93
CA ARG A 151 11.95 -12.48 3.53
C ARG A 151 11.27 -11.12 3.34
N VAL A 152 10.39 -10.71 4.25
CA VAL A 152 9.73 -9.40 4.19
C VAL A 152 10.74 -8.26 4.35
N TYR A 153 11.67 -8.37 5.29
CA TYR A 153 12.73 -7.39 5.51
C TYR A 153 13.63 -7.20 4.28
N CYS A 154 14.07 -8.31 3.67
CA CYS A 154 14.86 -8.28 2.43
C CYS A 154 14.11 -7.66 1.24
N ASN A 155 12.77 -7.62 1.30
CA ASN A 155 11.93 -6.96 0.29
C ASN A 155 11.70 -5.47 0.58
N PHE A 156 12.18 -4.93 1.70
CA PHE A 156 12.08 -3.49 1.97
C PHE A 156 12.81 -2.67 0.91
N TYR A 157 12.22 -1.53 0.55
CA TYR A 157 12.81 -0.62 -0.42
C TYR A 157 14.21 -0.15 0.00
N LYS A 158 14.39 0.22 1.27
CA LYS A 158 15.68 0.62 1.86
C LYS A 158 16.74 -0.49 1.76
N TYR A 159 16.37 -1.74 2.08
CA TYR A 159 17.29 -2.89 1.95
C TYR A 159 17.66 -3.15 0.49
N ASN A 160 16.68 -3.06 -0.42
CA ASN A 160 16.94 -3.23 -1.85
C ASN A 160 17.88 -2.16 -2.42
N ILE A 161 17.78 -0.91 -1.95
CA ILE A 161 18.75 0.15 -2.29
C ILE A 161 20.15 -0.20 -1.78
N ALA A 162 20.25 -0.68 -0.54
CA ALA A 162 21.52 -1.08 0.05
C ALA A 162 22.17 -2.23 -0.75
N LYS A 163 21.36 -3.20 -1.19
CA LYS A 163 21.83 -4.33 -1.99
C LYS A 163 22.19 -3.96 -3.44
N SER A 164 21.62 -2.88 -3.99
CA SER A 164 21.86 -2.48 -5.39
C SER A 164 23.04 -1.52 -5.58
N LYS A 165 23.85 -1.29 -4.54
CA LYS A 165 25.00 -0.37 -4.58
C LYS A 165 26.30 -1.16 -4.39
N VAL A 166 27.19 -1.06 -5.37
CA VAL A 166 28.55 -1.63 -5.32
C VAL A 166 29.34 -1.00 -4.18
N GLY A 167 30.14 -1.79 -3.47
CA GLY A 167 30.95 -1.34 -2.34
C GLY A 167 30.18 -1.08 -1.05
N ASN A 168 28.86 -1.32 -1.03
CA ASN A 168 28.09 -1.13 0.20
C ASN A 168 28.43 -2.25 1.20
N PRO A 169 28.74 -1.93 2.48
CA PRO A 169 29.16 -2.94 3.45
C PRO A 169 28.05 -3.94 3.76
N ARG A 170 28.46 -5.21 3.87
CA ARG A 170 27.66 -6.34 4.35
C ARG A 170 27.96 -6.59 5.81
N ILE A 171 26.92 -6.73 6.62
CA ILE A 171 27.04 -6.91 8.06
C ILE A 171 26.64 -8.31 8.54
N ASN A 172 27.30 -8.81 9.58
CA ASN A 172 26.90 -10.00 10.34
C ASN A 172 25.77 -9.66 11.35
N LEU A 173 25.44 -10.60 12.23
CA LEU A 173 24.38 -10.42 13.25
C LEU A 173 24.79 -9.40 14.32
N GLU A 174 26.09 -9.29 14.56
CA GLU A 174 26.73 -8.39 15.52
C GLU A 174 26.84 -6.96 14.98
N GLY A 175 26.56 -6.76 13.68
CA GLY A 175 26.64 -5.47 12.99
C GLY A 175 28.03 -5.11 12.48
N GLU A 176 28.98 -6.04 12.55
CA GLU A 176 30.34 -5.88 12.04
C GLU A 176 30.37 -6.07 10.52
N VAL A 177 31.25 -5.35 9.84
CA VAL A 177 31.40 -5.43 8.39
C VAL A 177 32.27 -6.65 8.05
N VAL A 178 31.69 -7.60 7.32
CA VAL A 178 32.39 -8.85 6.92
C VAL A 178 32.84 -8.82 5.47
N SER A 179 32.07 -8.17 4.60
CA SER A 179 32.36 -8.06 3.17
C SER A 179 31.66 -6.85 2.57
N GLU A 180 31.83 -6.64 1.27
CA GLU A 180 31.14 -5.58 0.52
C GLU A 180 30.30 -6.20 -0.60
N VAL A 181 29.32 -5.45 -1.08
CA VAL A 181 28.51 -5.84 -2.24
C VAL A 181 29.36 -5.71 -3.51
N THR A 182 29.57 -6.82 -4.23
CA THR A 182 30.36 -6.84 -5.46
C THR A 182 29.56 -6.40 -6.69
N GLU A 183 30.24 -6.02 -7.76
CA GLU A 183 29.61 -5.63 -9.03
C GLU A 183 28.74 -6.76 -9.62
N GLU A 184 29.26 -7.99 -9.59
CA GLU A 184 28.57 -9.19 -10.09
C GLU A 184 27.23 -9.41 -9.36
N GLU A 185 27.19 -9.21 -8.05
CA GLU A 185 25.98 -9.36 -7.24
C GLU A 185 24.92 -8.30 -7.57
N VAL A 186 25.36 -7.05 -7.77
CA VAL A 186 24.46 -5.96 -8.19
C VAL A 186 23.88 -6.28 -9.56
N GLU A 187 24.70 -6.77 -10.49
CA GLU A 187 24.24 -7.13 -11.82
C GLU A 187 23.21 -8.27 -11.77
N LEU A 188 23.47 -9.35 -11.03
CA LEU A 188 22.53 -10.45 -10.84
C LEU A 188 21.21 -9.98 -10.23
N PHE A 189 21.28 -9.10 -9.22
CA PHE A 189 20.09 -8.51 -8.60
C PHE A 189 19.27 -7.68 -9.59
N LEU A 190 19.92 -6.81 -10.38
CA LEU A 190 19.23 -5.97 -11.37
C LEU A 190 18.67 -6.80 -12.54
N ARG A 191 19.36 -7.87 -12.98
CA ARG A 191 18.87 -8.80 -14.02
C ARG A 191 17.57 -9.48 -13.60
N SER A 192 17.46 -9.92 -12.33
CA SER A 192 16.24 -10.53 -11.82
C SER A 192 15.03 -9.58 -11.85
N ARG A 193 15.25 -8.30 -11.51
CA ARG A 193 14.20 -7.27 -11.56
C ARG A 193 13.82 -6.85 -12.98
N LYS A 194 14.75 -6.86 -13.94
CA LYS A 194 14.43 -6.57 -15.35
C LYS A 194 13.48 -7.62 -15.95
N LYS A 195 13.59 -8.88 -15.52
CA LYS A 195 12.65 -9.94 -15.92
C LYS A 195 11.25 -9.70 -15.34
N GLU A 196 11.15 -9.25 -14.10
CA GLU A 196 9.87 -8.88 -13.47
C GLU A 196 9.28 -7.58 -14.04
N GLY A 197 10.14 -6.61 -14.40
CA GLY A 197 9.76 -5.31 -14.94
C GLY A 197 9.21 -5.33 -16.37
N LYS A 198 9.43 -6.42 -17.14
CA LYS A 198 8.77 -6.59 -18.46
C LYS A 198 7.26 -6.84 -18.36
N VAL A 199 6.68 -6.95 -17.16
CA VAL A 199 5.23 -7.13 -16.94
C VAL A 199 4.58 -5.92 -16.21
N VAL A 200 5.35 -4.91 -15.78
CA VAL A 200 4.80 -3.74 -15.07
C VAL A 200 5.43 -2.46 -15.61
N GLN A 201 4.80 -1.85 -16.62
CA GLN A 201 5.21 -0.55 -17.15
C GLN A 201 5.07 0.54 -16.08
N LYS A 202 6.10 1.39 -15.99
CA LYS A 202 6.30 2.41 -14.95
C LYS A 202 5.28 3.55 -15.05
N LYS A 203 4.65 3.84 -13.91
CA LYS A 203 3.85 5.04 -13.58
C LYS A 203 4.59 6.34 -13.94
N VAL A 204 3.98 7.17 -14.77
CA VAL A 204 4.20 8.62 -14.78
C VAL A 204 3.03 9.25 -14.01
N PRO A 205 3.26 10.18 -13.07
CA PRO A 205 2.16 10.91 -12.45
C PRO A 205 1.53 11.83 -13.49
N VAL A 206 0.28 11.53 -13.87
CA VAL A 206 -0.52 12.39 -14.73
C VAL A 206 -0.98 13.58 -13.91
N VAL A 207 -0.34 14.73 -14.14
CA VAL A 207 -0.86 16.02 -13.69
C VAL A 207 -2.00 16.39 -14.63
N VAL A 208 -3.25 16.19 -14.19
CA VAL A 208 -4.43 16.64 -14.94
C VAL A 208 -4.49 18.16 -14.84
N VAL A 209 -3.87 18.85 -15.81
CA VAL A 209 -4.10 20.29 -16.02
C VAL A 209 -5.37 20.43 -16.86
N SER A 210 -6.47 20.79 -16.20
CA SER A 210 -7.72 21.14 -16.87
C SER A 210 -7.51 22.38 -17.74
N LYS A 211 -7.24 22.20 -19.04
CA LYS A 211 -7.28 23.26 -20.05
C LYS A 211 -8.70 23.43 -20.57
N ASN A 212 -9.53 24.13 -19.79
CA ASN A 212 -10.74 24.74 -20.32
C ASN A 212 -10.64 26.25 -20.14
N SER A 213 -10.15 26.93 -21.17
CA SER A 213 -10.50 28.33 -21.43
C SER A 213 -10.10 28.72 -22.86
N ASN A 214 -11.07 28.57 -23.76
CA ASN A 214 -11.13 29.39 -24.96
C ASN A 214 -11.95 30.65 -24.62
N LEU A 215 -11.52 31.80 -25.16
CA LEU A 215 -12.03 33.17 -25.04
C LEU A 215 -11.65 33.94 -23.76
N MET A 216 -10.72 34.89 -23.86
CA MET A 216 -10.99 36.26 -24.33
C MET A 216 -9.68 36.94 -24.77
N LYS A 217 -9.75 37.71 -25.86
CA LYS A 217 -8.72 38.68 -26.25
C LYS A 217 -9.09 40.02 -25.61
N SER A 218 -8.35 40.44 -24.60
CA SER A 218 -8.03 41.85 -24.33
C SER A 218 -7.04 41.89 -23.18
N GLY A 219 -5.94 42.63 -23.36
CA GLY A 219 -4.83 42.68 -22.42
C GLY A 219 -5.26 43.12 -21.03
N ASP A 220 -5.13 42.20 -20.08
CA ASP A 220 -5.05 42.51 -18.67
C ASP A 220 -4.16 41.46 -17.99
N VAL A 221 -3.32 41.92 -17.08
CA VAL A 221 -2.31 41.13 -16.39
C VAL A 221 -2.99 40.06 -15.55
N MET A 222 -2.91 38.80 -16.00
CA MET A 222 -3.53 37.66 -15.29
C MET A 222 -2.90 37.45 -13.90
N PRO A 223 -3.71 37.30 -12.84
CA PRO A 223 -3.20 36.95 -11.51
C PRO A 223 -2.58 35.56 -11.54
N ASN A 224 -1.46 35.40 -10.82
CA ASN A 224 -0.75 34.13 -10.62
C ASN A 224 -1.72 32.96 -10.41
N ASN A 225 -1.73 31.99 -11.33
CA ASN A 225 -2.51 30.76 -11.22
C ASN A 225 -2.06 29.96 -9.99
N GLN A 226 -2.73 30.19 -8.87
CA GLN A 226 -2.56 29.38 -7.67
C GLN A 226 -3.20 28.01 -7.94
N SER A 227 -2.37 26.97 -8.08
CA SER A 227 -2.83 25.59 -8.12
C SER A 227 -2.70 24.97 -6.73
N ALA A 228 -3.78 24.36 -6.23
CA ALA A 228 -3.75 23.56 -5.01
C ALA A 228 -3.58 22.09 -5.37
N ARG A 229 -2.65 21.40 -4.69
CA ARG A 229 -2.47 19.95 -4.82
C ARG A 229 -3.31 19.25 -3.77
N ILE A 230 -4.23 18.38 -4.20
CA ILE A 230 -5.07 17.57 -3.33
C ILE A 230 -4.69 16.11 -3.53
N GLU A 231 -4.23 15.46 -2.47
CA GLU A 231 -3.93 14.04 -2.47
C GLU A 231 -5.22 13.25 -2.20
N VAL A 232 -5.62 12.44 -3.17
CA VAL A 232 -6.78 11.54 -3.06
C VAL A 232 -6.32 10.10 -3.12
N GLN A 233 -6.87 9.24 -2.25
CA GLN A 233 -6.48 7.83 -2.19
C GLN A 233 -6.95 7.03 -3.42
N SER A 234 -8.11 7.40 -3.98
CA SER A 234 -8.67 6.80 -5.19
C SER A 234 -9.62 7.77 -5.86
N LEU A 235 -9.73 7.70 -7.20
CA LEU A 235 -10.69 8.47 -7.97
C LEU A 235 -11.77 7.55 -8.54
N LYS A 236 -13.04 7.80 -8.26
CA LYS A 236 -14.13 7.06 -8.92
C LYS A 236 -14.26 7.57 -10.35
N ILE A 237 -14.09 6.67 -11.32
CA ILE A 237 -14.22 6.99 -12.75
C ILE A 237 -15.51 6.38 -13.28
N THR A 238 -16.18 7.11 -14.16
CA THR A 238 -17.30 6.63 -14.98
C THR A 238 -17.03 7.01 -16.42
N LEU A 239 -16.89 6.00 -17.29
CA LEU A 239 -16.65 6.19 -18.72
C LEU A 239 -17.87 5.69 -19.50
N PRO A 240 -18.57 6.58 -20.23
CA PRO A 240 -19.64 6.16 -21.14
C PRO A 240 -19.04 5.54 -22.41
N LEU A 241 -19.54 4.38 -22.78
CA LEU A 241 -19.18 3.62 -23.97
C LEU A 241 -20.44 3.40 -24.82
N LYS A 242 -20.28 3.45 -26.13
CA LYS A 242 -21.33 3.03 -27.06
C LYS A 242 -21.45 1.51 -27.07
N SER A 243 -22.61 1.00 -27.48
CA SER A 243 -22.87 -0.45 -27.54
C SER A 243 -21.87 -1.18 -28.46
N GLU A 244 -21.48 -0.52 -29.55
CA GLU A 244 -20.58 -1.06 -30.58
C GLU A 244 -19.12 -1.16 -30.09
N GLN A 245 -18.76 -0.43 -29.04
CA GLN A 245 -17.40 -0.41 -28.49
C GLN A 245 -17.15 -1.57 -27.49
N VAL A 246 -18.16 -2.39 -27.20
CA VAL A 246 -18.06 -3.50 -26.24
C VAL A 246 -17.70 -4.81 -26.98
N PRO A 247 -16.51 -5.40 -26.75
CA PRO A 247 -16.07 -6.62 -27.44
C PRO A 247 -16.93 -7.85 -27.15
N ARG A 248 -17.72 -8.32 -28.12
CA ARG A 248 -18.66 -9.43 -27.90
C ARG A 248 -17.97 -10.82 -27.81
N ASP A 249 -16.79 -10.96 -28.40
CA ASP A 249 -16.18 -12.27 -28.68
C ASP A 249 -15.09 -12.71 -27.69
N ILE A 250 -14.91 -11.98 -26.57
CA ILE A 250 -13.82 -12.25 -25.61
C ILE A 250 -14.17 -13.29 -24.54
N LEU A 251 -15.41 -13.78 -24.53
CA LEU A 251 -15.88 -14.70 -23.50
C LEU A 251 -15.62 -16.16 -23.87
N PRO A 252 -15.16 -17.00 -22.91
CA PRO A 252 -15.22 -18.44 -23.09
C PRO A 252 -16.67 -18.89 -23.15
N GLU A 253 -16.91 -20.05 -23.76
CA GLU A 253 -18.24 -20.64 -23.90
C GLU A 253 -18.99 -20.80 -22.58
N VAL A 254 -20.32 -20.85 -22.65
CA VAL A 254 -21.15 -21.08 -21.45
C VAL A 254 -20.97 -22.54 -21.00
N GLY A 255 -20.57 -22.74 -19.75
CA GLY A 255 -20.38 -24.09 -19.19
C GLY A 255 -18.91 -24.52 -19.06
N THR A 256 -17.95 -23.74 -19.55
CA THR A 256 -16.53 -24.06 -19.34
C THR A 256 -16.19 -24.05 -17.83
N PRO A 257 -15.67 -25.16 -17.27
CA PRO A 257 -15.32 -25.25 -15.85
C PRO A 257 -14.30 -24.17 -15.45
N GLY A 258 -14.45 -23.59 -14.24
CA GLY A 258 -13.53 -22.59 -13.69
C GLY A 258 -13.79 -21.14 -14.12
N THR A 259 -14.71 -20.89 -15.05
CA THR A 259 -15.05 -19.54 -15.54
C THR A 259 -15.60 -18.60 -14.46
N THR A 260 -16.20 -19.14 -13.39
CA THR A 260 -16.80 -18.35 -12.30
C THR A 260 -15.78 -17.51 -11.53
N LYS A 261 -14.51 -17.94 -11.48
CA LYS A 261 -13.42 -17.23 -10.80
C LYS A 261 -12.55 -16.40 -11.75
N MET A 262 -12.81 -16.49 -13.05
CA MET A 262 -12.01 -15.80 -14.05
C MET A 262 -12.29 -14.30 -14.03
N LYS A 263 -11.22 -13.51 -14.19
CA LYS A 263 -11.29 -12.06 -14.37
C LYS A 263 -10.97 -11.74 -15.82
N LEU A 264 -11.78 -10.86 -16.41
CA LEU A 264 -11.52 -10.29 -17.72
C LEU A 264 -10.85 -8.94 -17.51
N PHE A 265 -9.96 -8.59 -18.43
CA PHE A 265 -9.25 -7.33 -18.43
C PHE A 265 -9.46 -6.63 -19.77
N TRP A 266 -9.80 -5.35 -19.72
CA TRP A 266 -9.81 -4.46 -20.87
C TRP A 266 -8.69 -3.45 -20.75
N ASP A 267 -8.04 -3.19 -21.88
CA ASP A 267 -7.09 -2.10 -22.04
C ASP A 267 -7.82 -0.95 -22.76
N VAL A 268 -8.15 0.10 -22.02
CA VAL A 268 -8.92 1.26 -22.49
C VAL A 268 -7.95 2.38 -22.86
N VAL A 269 -8.03 2.87 -24.08
CA VAL A 269 -7.18 3.97 -24.58
C VAL A 269 -8.02 5.23 -24.74
N LEU A 270 -7.59 6.33 -24.12
CA LEU A 270 -8.23 7.64 -24.27
C LEU A 270 -7.67 8.37 -25.49
N VAL A 271 -8.47 8.49 -26.54
CA VAL A 271 -8.09 9.20 -27.76
C VAL A 271 -8.08 10.72 -27.49
N GLY A 272 -6.97 11.40 -27.80
CA GLY A 272 -6.84 12.86 -27.70
C GLY A 272 -5.98 13.38 -26.53
N GLN A 273 -5.51 12.50 -25.66
CA GLN A 273 -4.39 12.78 -24.74
C GLN A 273 -3.21 11.88 -25.14
N ALA A 274 -2.05 12.02 -24.47
CA ALA A 274 -0.97 11.04 -24.61
C ALA A 274 -1.58 9.63 -24.49
N GLU A 275 -1.15 8.68 -25.33
CA GLU A 275 -1.73 7.32 -25.46
C GLU A 275 -1.60 6.51 -24.15
N GLU A 276 -2.36 6.91 -23.14
CA GLU A 276 -2.40 6.28 -21.84
C GLU A 276 -3.37 5.11 -21.89
N VAL A 277 -2.84 3.95 -21.54
CA VAL A 277 -3.60 2.70 -21.48
C VAL A 277 -4.07 2.49 -20.05
N TYR A 278 -5.39 2.39 -19.88
CA TYR A 278 -6.04 2.11 -18.61
C TYR A 278 -6.51 0.66 -18.58
N ARG A 279 -5.99 -0.15 -17.66
CA ARG A 279 -6.38 -1.55 -17.51
C ARG A 279 -7.53 -1.70 -16.51
N VAL A 280 -8.64 -2.24 -16.95
CA VAL A 280 -9.85 -2.41 -16.14
C VAL A 280 -10.19 -3.87 -15.98
N GLY A 281 -10.25 -4.34 -14.74
CA GLY A 281 -10.59 -5.73 -14.41
C GLY A 281 -12.05 -5.87 -13.97
N PHE A 282 -12.80 -6.79 -14.57
CA PHE A 282 -14.17 -7.11 -14.15
C PHE A 282 -14.42 -8.62 -14.12
N SER A 283 -15.47 -9.01 -13.39
CA SER A 283 -15.87 -10.42 -13.31
C SER A 283 -16.57 -10.87 -14.60
N VAL A 284 -16.33 -12.11 -15.02
CA VAL A 284 -17.01 -12.74 -16.17
C VAL A 284 -18.54 -12.69 -16.01
N LYS A 285 -19.04 -12.86 -14.78
CA LYS A 285 -20.48 -12.79 -14.47
C LYS A 285 -21.08 -11.41 -14.78
N ASN A 286 -20.40 -10.33 -14.35
CA ASN A 286 -20.83 -8.97 -14.65
C ASN A 286 -20.82 -8.73 -16.16
N TYR A 287 -19.75 -9.16 -16.84
CA TYR A 287 -19.60 -9.00 -18.28
C TYR A 287 -20.73 -9.66 -19.08
N ARG A 288 -21.04 -10.93 -18.78
CA ARG A 288 -22.16 -11.66 -19.42
C ARG A 288 -23.51 -10.99 -19.19
N LYS A 289 -23.76 -10.50 -17.97
CA LYS A 289 -25.00 -9.76 -17.67
C LYS A 289 -25.11 -8.51 -18.55
N CYS A 290 -24.02 -7.76 -18.73
CA CYS A 290 -23.97 -6.60 -19.60
C CYS A 290 -24.30 -6.96 -21.04
N LEU A 291 -23.65 -7.99 -21.61
CA LEU A 291 -23.90 -8.42 -22.99
C LEU A 291 -25.32 -8.90 -23.22
N ASN A 292 -25.90 -9.67 -22.29
CA ASN A 292 -27.28 -10.13 -22.42
C ASN A 292 -28.27 -8.95 -22.39
N THR A 293 -28.01 -7.95 -21.55
CA THR A 293 -28.86 -6.74 -21.46
C THR A 293 -28.74 -5.90 -22.74
N LEU A 294 -27.53 -5.79 -23.30
CA LEU A 294 -27.31 -5.14 -24.60
C LEU A 294 -28.04 -5.85 -25.72
N ALA A 295 -27.87 -7.18 -25.84
CA ALA A 295 -28.54 -7.96 -26.88
C ALA A 295 -30.07 -7.84 -26.80
N GLN A 296 -30.64 -7.80 -25.59
CA GLN A 296 -32.07 -7.59 -25.39
C GLN A 296 -32.53 -6.24 -25.93
N HIS A 297 -31.84 -5.15 -25.60
CA HIS A 297 -32.25 -3.82 -26.04
C HIS A 297 -31.92 -3.52 -27.51
N ASP A 298 -30.85 -4.12 -28.04
CA ASP A 298 -30.54 -4.08 -29.47
C ASP A 298 -31.68 -4.72 -30.29
N ALA A 299 -32.23 -5.85 -29.81
CA ALA A 299 -33.38 -6.51 -30.43
C ALA A 299 -34.68 -5.68 -30.35
N GLU A 300 -34.80 -4.82 -29.33
CA GLU A 300 -35.89 -3.85 -29.18
C GLU A 300 -35.68 -2.57 -30.00
N GLY A 301 -34.53 -2.41 -30.68
CA GLY A 301 -34.18 -1.21 -31.44
C GLY A 301 -33.91 0.03 -30.57
N ARG A 302 -33.54 -0.16 -29.30
CA ARG A 302 -33.33 0.93 -28.34
C ARG A 302 -31.85 1.31 -28.25
N GLU A 303 -31.56 2.61 -28.35
CA GLU A 303 -30.19 3.12 -28.14
C GLU A 303 -29.75 2.92 -26.67
N CYS A 304 -28.62 2.21 -26.50
CA CYS A 304 -28.03 1.93 -25.19
C CYS A 304 -26.68 2.62 -25.02
N ILE A 305 -26.42 3.08 -23.79
CA ILE A 305 -25.11 3.57 -23.33
C ILE A 305 -24.62 2.64 -22.24
N VAL A 306 -23.38 2.18 -22.36
CA VAL A 306 -22.73 1.34 -21.36
C VAL A 306 -21.86 2.22 -20.47
N LEU A 307 -22.10 2.20 -19.17
CA LEU A 307 -21.25 2.90 -18.21
C LEU A 307 -20.23 1.92 -17.62
N LEU A 308 -18.96 2.17 -17.92
CA LEU A 308 -17.83 1.54 -17.25
C LEU A 308 -17.49 2.32 -15.99
N GLN A 309 -17.61 1.68 -14.83
CA GLN A 309 -17.36 2.29 -13.53
C GLN A 309 -16.28 1.55 -12.77
N GLY A 310 -15.45 2.28 -12.02
CA GLY A 310 -14.45 1.69 -11.12
C GLY A 310 -13.67 2.74 -10.35
N LYS A 311 -12.69 2.29 -9.58
CA LYS A 311 -11.77 3.16 -8.83
C LYS A 311 -10.43 3.17 -9.54
N LEU A 312 -10.02 4.33 -10.04
CA LEU A 312 -8.66 4.51 -10.54
C LEU A 312 -7.69 4.45 -9.37
N VAL A 313 -6.85 3.45 -9.42
CA VAL A 313 -5.71 3.25 -8.53
C VAL A 313 -4.45 3.64 -9.30
N SER A 314 -3.40 3.94 -8.55
CA SER A 314 -2.12 4.38 -9.14
C SER A 314 -1.61 3.41 -10.22
N GLY A 315 -1.25 3.97 -11.39
CA GLY A 315 -0.67 3.23 -12.53
C GLY A 315 -1.64 2.77 -13.59
N GLY A 316 -2.69 3.54 -13.86
CA GLY A 316 -3.64 3.26 -14.93
C GLY A 316 -4.51 2.04 -14.67
N VAL A 317 -4.51 1.49 -13.45
CA VAL A 317 -5.33 0.33 -13.10
C VAL A 317 -6.64 0.81 -12.50
N ILE A 318 -7.75 0.35 -13.07
CA ILE A 318 -9.08 0.60 -12.53
C ILE A 318 -9.52 -0.67 -11.79
N GLU A 319 -9.57 -0.58 -10.46
CA GLU A 319 -10.06 -1.63 -9.58
C GLU A 319 -11.59 -1.58 -9.44
N ASP A 320 -12.16 -2.71 -9.03
CA ASP A 320 -13.60 -2.89 -8.85
C ASP A 320 -14.43 -2.49 -10.08
N GLY A 321 -13.92 -2.84 -11.28
CA GLY A 321 -14.56 -2.57 -12.55
C GLY A 321 -15.95 -3.21 -12.66
N GLY A 322 -16.94 -2.40 -13.02
CA GLY A 322 -18.31 -2.83 -13.27
C GLY A 322 -18.88 -2.18 -14.53
N LEU A 323 -19.71 -2.94 -15.25
CA LEU A 323 -20.47 -2.45 -16.39
C LEU A 323 -21.94 -2.33 -16.01
N SER A 324 -22.57 -1.24 -16.44
CA SER A 324 -24.02 -1.06 -16.33
C SER A 324 -24.57 -0.53 -17.65
N VAL A 325 -25.70 -1.06 -18.09
CA VAL A 325 -26.36 -0.63 -19.33
C VAL A 325 -27.46 0.37 -18.96
N GLN A 326 -27.46 1.53 -19.62
CA GLN A 326 -28.50 2.53 -19.52
C GLN A 326 -29.18 2.70 -20.87
N VAL A 327 -30.51 2.60 -20.88
CA VAL A 327 -31.33 2.84 -22.07
C VAL A 327 -31.60 4.34 -22.17
N LYS A 328 -31.32 4.92 -23.33
CA LYS A 328 -31.64 6.32 -23.59
C LYS A 328 -33.16 6.43 -23.78
N LYS A 329 -33.82 7.24 -22.95
CA LYS A 329 -35.24 7.53 -23.15
C LYS A 329 -35.42 8.18 -24.52
N ALA A 330 -36.38 7.70 -25.30
CA ALA A 330 -36.83 8.41 -26.49
C ALA A 330 -37.20 9.83 -26.08
N ARG A 331 -36.74 10.81 -26.85
CA ARG A 331 -37.28 12.17 -26.74
C ARG A 331 -38.63 12.12 -27.42
N ASP A 332 -39.69 12.12 -26.61
CA ASP A 332 -41.06 12.31 -27.08
C ASP A 332 -41.23 13.69 -27.74
#